data_AF-A0AAP2DMU0-F1
#
_entry.id   AF-A0AAP2DMU0-F1
#
_cell.length_a   1.000
_cell.length_b   1.000
_cell.length_c   1.000
_cell.angle_alpha   90.00
_cell.angle_beta   90.00
_cell.angle_gamma   90.00
#
_symmetry.space_group_name_H-M   'P 1'
#
loop_
_entity.id
_entity.type
_entity.pdbx_description
1 polymer ?
#
loop_
_entity_poly.entity_id
_entity_poly.type
_entity_poly.pdbx_seq_one_letter_code
_entity_poly.pdbx_strand_id
1 'polypeptide(L)'
;MLKEFKEFAMRGNVIDLAVGVIIGAAFGKIVNSVVNDIVMPLLNPVMPGGDWRTMEVGPGVKIGAFLAATLDFIVIAFVLFLIVKTINRLKKKEEAKPVGPADLPPDVKLLTEIRDLLRNRA
;
A
#
# COMPACT_ATOMS: atom_id res chain seq x y z
N MET A 1 -18.26 6.22 -31.07
CA MET A 1 -18.52 5.51 -29.78
C MET A 1 -17.47 4.45 -29.41
N LEU A 2 -17.52 3.20 -29.92
CA LEU A 2 -16.56 2.14 -29.49
C LEU A 2 -15.10 2.43 -29.88
N LYS A 3 -14.87 3.04 -31.05
CA LYS A 3 -13.53 3.45 -31.50
C LYS A 3 -13.00 4.64 -30.68
N GLU A 4 -13.82 5.66 -30.47
CA GLU A 4 -13.50 6.82 -29.59
C GLU A 4 -13.25 6.40 -28.14
N PHE A 5 -14.02 5.44 -27.61
CA PHE A 5 -13.82 4.90 -26.27
C PHE A 5 -12.49 4.13 -26.17
N LYS A 6 -12.13 3.34 -27.19
CA LYS A 6 -10.82 2.68 -27.25
C LYS A 6 -9.68 3.70 -27.31
N GLU A 7 -9.79 4.75 -28.12
CA GLU A 7 -8.80 5.84 -28.16
C GLU A 7 -8.68 6.61 -26.84
N PHE A 8 -9.81 6.86 -26.17
CA PHE A 8 -9.83 7.48 -24.85
C PHE A 8 -9.20 6.58 -23.79
N ALA A 9 -9.56 5.30 -23.77
CA ALA A 9 -9.03 4.32 -22.83
C ALA A 9 -7.55 4.02 -23.06
N MET A 10 -7.04 4.08 -24.30
CA MET A 10 -5.62 3.89 -24.60
C MET A 10 -4.74 5.10 -24.30
N ARG A 11 -5.29 6.20 -23.76
CA ARG A 11 -4.46 7.25 -23.16
C ARG A 11 -3.78 6.66 -21.92
N GLY A 12 -2.46 6.44 -21.98
CA GLY A 12 -1.71 5.74 -20.92
C GLY A 12 -1.99 6.24 -19.49
N ASN A 13 -2.17 7.56 -19.31
CA ASN A 13 -2.53 8.15 -18.03
C ASN A 13 -3.86 7.66 -17.42
N VAL A 14 -4.83 7.24 -18.25
CA VAL A 14 -6.14 6.73 -17.78
C VAL A 14 -6.03 5.26 -17.36
N ILE A 15 -5.24 4.46 -18.09
CA ILE A 15 -5.02 3.04 -17.75
C ILE A 15 -4.26 2.93 -16.43
N ASP A 16 -3.17 3.67 -16.27
CA ASP A 16 -2.35 3.64 -15.05
C ASP A 16 -3.14 4.13 -13.83
N LEU A 17 -3.98 5.16 -14.02
CA LEU A 17 -4.90 5.64 -12.99
C LEU A 17 -5.94 4.57 -12.62
N ALA A 18 -6.56 3.92 -13.60
CA ALA A 18 -7.55 2.88 -13.36
C ALA A 18 -6.95 1.68 -12.62
N VAL A 19 -5.75 1.24 -13.03
CA VAL A 19 -5.01 0.17 -12.36
C VAL A 19 -4.67 0.58 -10.93
N GLY A 20 -4.18 1.80 -10.70
CA GLY A 20 -3.87 2.32 -9.36
C GLY A 20 -5.08 2.34 -8.43
N VAL A 21 -6.25 2.78 -8.92
CA VAL A 21 -7.50 2.81 -8.14
C VAL A 21 -7.98 1.40 -7.80
N ILE A 22 -7.96 0.48 -8.76
CA ILE A 22 -8.41 -0.91 -8.56
C ILE A 22 -7.49 -1.62 -7.56
N ILE A 23 -6.17 -1.50 -7.72
CA ILE A 23 -5.18 -2.07 -6.81
C ILE A 23 -5.33 -1.44 -5.42
N GLY A 24 -5.49 -0.12 -5.34
CA GLY A 24 -5.71 0.58 -4.08
C GLY A 24 -6.95 0.09 -3.33
N ALA A 25 -8.07 -0.09 -4.04
CA ALA A 25 -9.30 -0.61 -3.45
C ALA A 25 -9.15 -2.07 -2.98
N ALA A 26 -8.48 -2.93 -3.76
CA ALA A 26 -8.21 -4.30 -3.39
C ALA A 26 -7.24 -4.39 -2.19
N PHE A 27 -6.17 -3.60 -2.19
CA PHE A 27 -5.20 -3.54 -1.11
C PHE A 27 -5.83 -3.08 0.20
N GLY A 28 -6.74 -2.09 0.15
CA GLY A 28 -7.51 -1.67 1.31
C GLY A 28 -8.30 -2.81 1.97
N LYS A 29 -8.88 -3.73 1.17
CA LYS A 29 -9.58 -4.91 1.71
C LYS A 29 -8.62 -5.87 2.42
N ILE A 30 -7.42 -6.07 1.88
CA ILE A 30 -6.39 -6.91 2.51
C ILE A 30 -6.00 -6.31 3.87
N VAL A 31 -5.74 -5.01 3.92
CA VAL A 31 -5.40 -4.32 5.17
C VAL A 31 -6.54 -4.45 6.19
N ASN A 32 -7.79 -4.22 5.76
CA ASN A 32 -8.95 -4.34 6.63
C ASN A 32 -9.13 -5.76 7.17
N SER A 33 -8.90 -6.80 6.37
CA SER A 33 -8.96 -8.20 6.83
C SER A 33 -7.86 -8.51 7.85
N VAL A 34 -6.62 -8.07 7.62
CA VAL A 34 -5.54 -8.24 8.62
C VAL A 34 -5.91 -7.56 9.94
N VAL A 35 -6.53 -6.38 9.89
CA VAL A 35 -6.92 -5.67 11.10
C VAL A 35 -8.09 -6.34 11.80
N ASN A 36 -9.19 -6.56 11.09
CA ASN A 36 -10.44 -7.05 11.67
C ASN A 36 -10.39 -8.54 12.04
N ASP A 37 -9.68 -9.35 11.25
CA ASP A 37 -9.71 -10.81 11.39
C ASP A 37 -8.50 -11.34 12.17
N ILE A 38 -7.39 -10.58 12.24
CA ILE A 38 -6.17 -11.02 12.96
C ILE A 38 -5.89 -10.11 14.15
N VAL A 39 -5.77 -8.80 13.94
CA VAL A 39 -5.32 -7.89 15.02
C VAL A 39 -6.40 -7.67 16.07
N MET A 40 -7.65 -7.45 15.66
CA MET A 40 -8.76 -7.21 16.58
C MET A 40 -9.02 -8.41 17.50
N PRO A 41 -9.08 -9.68 17.02
CA PRO A 41 -9.18 -10.84 17.90
C PRO A 41 -8.01 -11.00 18.86
N LEU A 42 -6.80 -10.57 18.48
CA LEU A 42 -5.63 -10.59 19.37
C LEU A 42 -5.63 -9.45 20.40
N LEU A 43 -6.21 -8.30 20.07
CA LEU A 43 -6.34 -7.16 20.99
C LEU A 43 -7.54 -7.28 21.91
N ASN A 44 -8.61 -7.98 21.50
CA ASN A 44 -9.86 -8.11 22.26
C ASN A 44 -9.68 -8.66 23.69
N PRO A 45 -8.77 -9.63 23.97
CA PRO A 45 -8.49 -10.10 25.33
C PRO A 45 -7.76 -9.09 26.22
N VAL A 46 -7.08 -8.11 25.62
CA VAL A 46 -6.26 -7.11 26.32
C VAL A 46 -7.04 -5.80 26.53
N MET A 47 -8.03 -5.52 25.68
CA MET A 47 -8.95 -4.41 25.90
C MET A 47 -9.90 -4.73 27.06
N PRO A 48 -10.18 -3.77 27.96
CA PRO A 48 -11.11 -3.99 29.06
C PRO A 48 -12.48 -4.41 28.50
N GLY A 49 -12.87 -5.63 28.85
CA GLY A 49 -14.12 -6.25 28.44
C GLY A 49 -15.31 -5.44 28.91
N GLY A 50 -16.00 -4.81 27.98
CA GLY A 50 -17.21 -4.04 28.20
C GLY A 50 -17.70 -3.50 26.87
N ASP A 51 -19.00 -3.31 26.74
CA ASP A 51 -19.65 -2.80 25.54
C ASP A 51 -19.42 -1.27 25.38
N TRP A 52 -18.19 -0.81 25.67
CA TRP A 52 -17.81 0.61 25.58
C TRP A 52 -17.98 1.13 24.15
N ARG A 53 -17.96 0.24 23.16
CA ARG A 53 -18.27 0.53 21.75
C ARG A 53 -19.74 0.86 21.51
N THR A 54 -20.64 0.39 22.37
CA THR A 54 -22.08 0.71 22.31
C THR A 54 -22.47 1.79 23.32
N MET A 55 -21.51 2.38 24.02
CA MET A 55 -21.76 3.43 25.00
C MET A 55 -22.38 4.66 24.33
N GLU A 56 -23.55 5.06 24.84
CA GLU A 56 -24.27 6.27 24.43
C GLU A 56 -24.30 7.27 25.59
N VAL A 57 -24.18 8.56 25.28
CA VAL A 57 -24.30 9.65 26.27
C VAL A 57 -25.44 10.57 25.85
N GLY A 58 -26.44 10.73 26.72
CA GLY A 58 -27.61 11.56 26.42
C GLY A 58 -28.49 10.96 25.31
N PRO A 59 -29.34 11.76 24.63
CA PRO A 59 -30.25 11.25 23.61
C PRO A 59 -29.49 10.94 22.31
N GLY A 60 -28.96 9.72 22.22
CA GLY A 60 -28.46 9.11 20.98
C GLY A 60 -27.03 9.44 20.55
N VAL A 61 -26.20 10.07 21.40
CA VAL A 61 -24.79 10.31 21.06
C VAL A 61 -23.96 9.04 21.32
N LYS A 62 -23.67 8.30 20.24
CA LYS A 62 -22.88 7.06 20.23
C LYS A 62 -21.37 7.31 20.40
N ILE A 63 -20.97 7.84 21.55
CA ILE A 63 -19.55 8.11 21.85
C ILE A 63 -18.69 6.85 21.77
N GLY A 64 -19.27 5.70 22.13
CA GLY A 64 -18.62 4.40 22.03
C GLY A 64 -18.23 4.02 20.62
N ALA A 65 -19.14 4.23 19.66
CA ALA A 65 -18.90 3.90 18.26
C ALA A 65 -17.83 4.83 17.66
N PHE A 66 -17.81 6.10 18.06
CA PHE A 66 -16.78 7.05 17.64
C PHE A 66 -15.39 6.68 18.18
N LEU A 67 -15.28 6.36 19.47
CA LEU A 67 -14.02 5.92 20.08
C LEU A 67 -13.55 4.60 19.48
N ALA A 68 -14.46 3.67 19.17
CA ALA A 68 -14.14 2.42 18.49
C ALA A 68 -13.56 2.69 17.10
N ALA A 69 -14.24 3.49 16.28
CA ALA A 69 -13.76 3.86 14.94
C ALA A 69 -12.41 4.59 14.98
N THR A 70 -12.19 5.43 15.99
CA THR A 70 -10.90 6.12 16.20
C THR A 70 -9.79 5.13 16.54
N LEU A 71 -10.05 4.18 17.44
CA LEU A 71 -9.10 3.14 17.79
C LEU A 71 -8.80 2.24 16.58
N ASP A 72 -9.82 1.84 15.84
CA ASP A 72 -9.68 1.03 14.62
C ASP A 72 -8.80 1.73 13.60
N PHE A 73 -9.00 3.04 13.39
CA PHE A 73 -8.14 3.84 12.51
C PHE A 73 -6.67 3.84 12.95
N ILE A 74 -6.40 4.00 14.25
CA ILE A 74 -5.04 3.95 14.81
C ILE A 74 -4.41 2.56 14.59
N VAL A 75 -5.18 1.49 14.82
CA VAL A 75 -4.73 0.11 14.61
C VAL A 75 -4.43 -0.15 13.13
N ILE A 76 -5.33 0.26 12.23
CA ILE A 76 -5.13 0.16 10.78
C ILE A 76 -3.84 0.88 10.37
N ALA A 77 -3.66 2.12 10.81
CA ALA A 77 -2.46 2.91 10.49
C ALA A 77 -1.18 2.22 10.99
N PHE A 78 -1.20 1.65 12.19
CA PHE A 78 -0.07 0.92 12.76
C PHE A 78 0.25 -0.36 12.00
N VAL A 79 -0.77 -1.14 11.61
CA VAL A 79 -0.59 -2.36 10.80
C VAL A 79 -0.03 -2.03 9.43
N LEU A 80 -0.56 -0.98 8.78
CA LEU A 80 -0.10 -0.51 7.48
C LEU A 80 1.37 -0.07 7.56
N PHE A 81 1.74 0.61 8.63
CA PHE A 81 3.14 0.93 8.93
C PHE A 81 4.02 -0.32 9.08
N LEU A 82 3.58 -1.35 9.81
CA LEU A 82 4.34 -2.60 9.95
C LEU A 82 4.51 -3.34 8.62
N ILE A 83 3.48 -3.39 7.79
CA ILE A 83 3.54 -4.00 6.45
C ILE A 83 4.54 -3.24 5.57
N VAL A 84 4.42 -1.91 5.47
CA VAL A 84 5.33 -1.07 4.68
C VAL A 84 6.76 -1.19 5.19
N LYS A 85 6.97 -1.17 6.51
CA LYS A 85 8.28 -1.36 7.14
C LYS A 85 8.88 -2.72 6.81
N THR A 86 8.07 -3.78 6.79
CA THR A 86 8.52 -5.13 6.46
C THR A 86 8.91 -5.24 4.99
N ILE A 87 8.09 -4.71 4.08
CA ILE A 87 8.40 -4.68 2.64
C ILE A 87 9.68 -3.87 2.39
N ASN A 88 9.81 -2.67 2.99
CA ASN A 88 11.01 -1.85 2.85
C ASN A 88 12.26 -2.54 3.42
N ARG A 89 12.12 -3.30 4.51
CA ARG A 89 13.22 -4.10 5.08
C ARG A 89 13.62 -5.26 4.17
N LEU A 90 12.67 -5.89 3.48
CA LEU A 90 12.94 -6.97 2.52
C LEU A 90 13.60 -6.46 1.24
N LYS A 91 13.08 -5.37 0.66
CA LYS A 91 13.69 -4.71 -0.53
C LYS A 91 15.13 -4.29 -0.28
N LYS A 92 15.41 -3.69 0.88
CA LYS A 92 16.78 -3.32 1.29
C LYS A 92 17.73 -4.53 1.42
N LYS A 93 17.19 -5.73 1.63
CA LYS A 93 17.96 -6.99 1.73
C LYS A 93 18.23 -7.60 0.35
N GLU A 94 17.38 -7.33 -0.65
CA GLU A 94 17.60 -7.72 -2.04
C GLU A 94 18.61 -6.82 -2.76
N GLU A 95 18.64 -5.52 -2.45
CA GLU A 95 19.66 -4.57 -2.93
C GLU A 95 21.09 -4.92 -2.45
N ALA A 96 21.22 -5.80 -1.45
CA ALA A 96 22.52 -6.28 -0.95
C ALA A 96 23.08 -7.47 -1.75
N LYS A 97 22.37 -7.99 -2.75
CA LYS A 97 23.00 -8.80 -3.80
C LYS A 97 23.57 -7.82 -4.82
N PRO A 98 24.89 -7.82 -5.08
CA PRO A 98 25.45 -6.97 -6.10
C PRO A 98 24.77 -7.34 -7.42
N VAL A 99 23.92 -6.43 -7.90
CA VAL A 99 23.26 -6.48 -9.20
C VAL A 99 24.39 -6.60 -10.21
N GLY A 100 24.53 -7.77 -10.81
CA GLY A 100 25.51 -7.96 -11.87
C GLY A 100 25.19 -7.01 -13.03
N PRO A 101 26.16 -6.62 -13.85
CA PRO A 101 25.93 -5.76 -15.03
C PRO A 101 24.84 -6.26 -16.01
N ALA A 102 24.37 -7.50 -15.85
CA ALA A 102 23.35 -8.15 -16.65
C ALA A 102 21.89 -7.86 -16.20
N ASP A 103 21.66 -7.38 -14.98
CA ASP A 103 20.32 -7.16 -14.42
C ASP A 103 19.81 -5.71 -14.58
N LEU A 104 20.58 -4.87 -15.28
CA LEU A 104 20.17 -3.51 -15.59
C LEU A 104 19.06 -3.53 -16.67
N PRO A 105 18.00 -2.72 -16.53
CA PRO A 105 17.03 -2.51 -17.61
C PRO A 105 17.74 -2.18 -18.93
N PRO A 106 17.22 -2.63 -20.08
CA PRO A 106 17.87 -2.47 -21.39
C PRO A 106 18.33 -1.03 -21.65
N ASP A 107 17.51 -0.06 -21.25
CA ASP A 107 17.80 1.36 -21.40
C ASP A 107 18.99 1.81 -20.54
N VAL A 108 19.09 1.32 -19.31
CA VAL A 108 20.19 1.64 -18.40
C VAL A 108 21.49 0.99 -18.89
N LYS A 109 21.40 -0.21 -19.47
CA LYS A 109 22.53 -0.88 -20.11
C LYS A 109 23.02 -0.10 -21.33
N LEU A 110 22.11 0.30 -22.23
CA LEU A 110 22.40 1.17 -23.37
C LEU A 110 23.04 2.49 -22.94
N LEU A 111 22.51 3.13 -21.90
CA LEU A 111 23.07 4.38 -21.37
C LEU A 111 24.48 4.20 -20.78
N THR A 112 24.73 3.05 -20.15
CA THR A 112 26.07 2.69 -19.65
C THR A 112 27.05 2.49 -20.79
N GLU A 113 26.65 1.74 -21.82
CA GLU A 113 27.44 1.53 -23.04
C GLU A 113 27.71 2.86 -23.76
N ILE A 114 26.72 3.74 -23.90
CA ILE A 114 26.87 5.07 -24.51
C ILE A 114 27.85 5.93 -23.70
N ARG A 115 27.74 5.96 -22.36
CA ARG A 115 28.67 6.69 -21.50
C ARG A 115 30.10 6.20 -21.70
N ASP A 116 30.31 4.90 -21.74
CA ASP A 116 31.63 4.30 -21.87
C ASP A 116 32.22 4.56 -23.28
N LEU A 117 31.38 4.51 -24.33
CA LEU A 117 31.76 4.90 -25.69
C LEU A 117 32.13 6.38 -25.80
N LEU A 118 31.42 7.27 -25.10
CA LEU A 118 31.74 8.70 -25.07
C LEU A 118 33.02 8.98 -24.28
N ARG A 119 33.24 8.29 -23.16
CA ARG A 119 34.47 8.41 -22.37
C ARG A 119 35.71 7.94 -23.12
N ASN A 120 35.58 6.91 -23.96
CA ASN A 120 36.66 6.44 -24.83
C ASN A 120 36.94 7.37 -26.02
N ARG A 121 36.07 8.37 -26.28
CA ARG A 121 36.18 9.32 -27.38
C ARG A 121 36.68 10.71 -26.94
N ALA A 122 36.83 10.93 -25.63
CA ALA A 122 37.44 12.11 -25.02
C ALA A 122 38.88 11.82 -24.62
#